data_AF-A0A2S7AJF2-F1
#
_entry.id   AF-A0A2S7AJF2-F1
#
_cell.length_a   1.000
_cell.length_b   1.000
_cell.length_c   1.000
_cell.angle_alpha   90.00
_cell.angle_beta   90.00
_cell.angle_gamma   90.00
#
_symmetry.space_group_name_H-M   'P 1'
#
loop_
_entity.id
_entity.type
_entity.pdbx_description
1 polymer ?
#
loop_
_entity_poly.entity_id
_entity_poly.type
_entity_poly.pdbx_seq_one_letter_code
_entity_poly.pdbx_strand_id
1 'polypeptide(L)'
;MSPQTLPLRDVHLPPSPSWWPLALGWWLVIAAVVLVLGTSGWVWWRRRRQQRRWLAAFDAELQRATTPAQRLAALSVLLRRAARSVDAQADRLHGEAWLQFLDGRKSKTQAFSQGPGRALLDGGFQRAPAVSDLDAVQALARQRFLSLMRGRR
;
A
#
# COMPACT_ATOMS: atom_id res chain seq x y z
N MET A 1 21.35 70.75 59.47
CA MET A 1 22.24 70.26 58.40
C MET A 1 21.56 69.07 57.76
N SER A 2 20.95 69.26 56.60
CA SER A 2 20.03 68.28 55.99
C SER A 2 20.80 67.11 55.39
N PRO A 3 20.37 65.86 55.62
CA PRO A 3 21.04 64.67 55.10
C PRO A 3 20.95 64.67 53.57
N GLN A 4 22.09 64.48 52.89
CA GLN A 4 22.14 64.40 51.45
C GLN A 4 21.59 63.05 50.99
N THR A 5 20.45 63.07 50.31
CA THR A 5 19.81 61.91 49.71
C THR A 5 20.60 61.49 48.47
N LEU A 6 21.20 60.30 48.50
CA LEU A 6 21.85 59.71 47.32
C LEU A 6 20.83 59.56 46.18
N PRO A 7 21.14 60.00 44.95
CA PRO A 7 20.23 59.84 43.83
C PRO A 7 20.19 58.36 43.43
N LEU A 8 19.07 57.71 43.71
CA LEU A 8 18.80 56.35 43.23
C LEU A 8 18.77 56.39 41.69
N ARG A 9 19.72 55.70 41.06
CA ARG A 9 19.80 55.56 39.61
C ARG A 9 18.92 54.40 39.18
N ASP A 10 17.96 54.65 38.30
CA ASP A 10 17.04 53.63 37.79
C ASP A 10 17.78 52.42 37.21
N VAL A 11 17.41 51.25 37.72
CA VAL A 11 17.93 49.95 37.27
C VAL A 11 17.50 49.73 35.81
N HIS A 12 18.46 49.79 34.89
CA HIS A 12 18.25 49.37 33.51
C HIS A 12 18.20 47.84 33.48
N LEU A 13 17.03 47.25 33.24
CA LEU A 13 16.92 45.83 32.94
C LEU A 13 17.56 45.57 31.56
N PRO A 14 18.44 44.54 31.44
CA PRO A 14 18.96 44.18 30.14
C PRO A 14 17.80 43.76 29.22
N PRO A 15 17.85 44.10 27.92
CA PRO A 15 16.86 43.64 26.97
C PRO A 15 16.82 42.12 26.97
N SER A 16 15.61 41.56 26.87
CA SER A 16 15.37 40.12 26.84
C SER A 16 16.30 39.46 25.82
N PRO A 17 16.91 38.30 26.13
CA PRO A 17 17.81 37.64 25.19
C PRO A 17 17.06 37.37 23.88
N SER A 18 17.59 37.89 22.78
CA SER A 18 17.11 37.58 21.45
C SER A 18 17.28 36.08 21.23
N TRP A 19 16.21 35.43 20.74
CA TRP A 19 16.14 34.01 20.42
C TRP A 19 16.98 33.64 19.16
N TRP A 20 18.02 34.43 18.89
CA TRP A 20 18.84 34.44 17.70
C TRP A 20 20.32 34.43 18.10
N PRO A 21 21.19 33.67 17.43
CA PRO A 21 20.92 32.75 16.34
C PRO A 21 20.43 31.42 16.88
N LEU A 22 19.49 30.78 16.18
CA LEU A 22 19.15 29.38 16.43
C LEU A 22 20.46 28.59 16.51
N ALA A 23 20.78 28.05 17.69
CA ALA A 23 22.04 27.35 17.91
C ALA A 23 22.26 26.31 16.80
N LEU A 24 23.49 26.16 16.32
CA LEU A 24 23.83 25.32 15.14
C LEU A 24 23.17 23.92 15.16
N GLY A 25 22.89 23.37 16.33
CA GLY A 25 22.16 22.11 16.52
C GLY A 25 20.74 22.07 15.93
N TRP A 26 20.02 23.20 15.84
CA TRP A 26 18.69 23.23 15.20
C TRP A 26 18.75 23.00 13.70
N TRP A 27 19.84 23.41 13.04
CA TRP A 27 20.04 23.09 11.62
C TRP A 27 20.17 21.58 11.40
N LEU A 28 20.81 20.85 12.33
CA LEU A 28 20.85 19.38 12.28
C LEU A 28 19.45 18.76 12.45
N VAL A 29 18.62 19.31 13.35
CA VAL A 29 17.24 18.86 13.52
C VAL A 29 16.42 19.11 12.26
N ILE A 30 16.50 20.31 11.68
CA ILE A 30 15.80 20.66 10.43
C ILE A 30 16.27 19.73 9.29
N ALA A 31 17.58 19.53 9.15
CA ALA A 31 18.13 18.63 8.14
C ALA A 31 17.63 17.19 8.31
N ALA A 32 17.59 16.68 9.54
CA ALA A 32 17.06 15.36 9.84
C ALA A 32 15.56 15.24 9.49
N VAL A 33 14.75 16.25 9.83
CA VAL A 33 13.32 16.28 9.48
C VAL A 33 13.13 16.28 7.98
N VAL A 34 13.86 17.13 7.24
CA VAL A 34 13.80 17.18 5.78
C VAL A 34 14.21 15.85 5.17
N LEU A 35 15.25 15.20 5.70
CA LEU A 35 15.70 13.88 5.24
C LEU A 35 14.62 12.82 5.46
N VAL A 36 14.00 12.78 6.65
CA VAL A 36 12.94 11.82 6.97
C VAL A 36 11.72 12.04 6.07
N LEU A 37 11.29 13.28 5.88
CA LEU A 37 10.15 13.60 5.01
C LEU A 37 10.46 13.28 3.54
N GLY A 38 11.65 13.65 3.06
CA GLY A 38 12.10 13.40 1.70
C GLY A 38 12.22 11.91 1.40
N THR A 39 12.85 11.13 2.28
CA THR A 39 12.99 9.68 2.13
C THR A 39 11.63 8.97 2.22
N SER A 40 10.77 9.36 3.16
CA SER A 40 9.42 8.81 3.29
C SER A 40 8.57 9.07 2.05
N GLY A 41 8.59 10.31 1.55
CA GLY A 41 7.90 10.70 0.32
C GLY A 41 8.42 9.94 -0.90
N TRP A 42 9.74 9.80 -1.02
CA TRP A 42 10.37 9.08 -2.12
C TRP A 42 10.04 7.58 -2.10
N VAL A 43 10.13 6.93 -0.94
CA VAL A 43 9.76 5.52 -0.78
C VAL A 43 8.29 5.31 -1.10
N TRP A 44 7.40 6.19 -0.61
CA TRP A 44 5.98 6.12 -0.90
C TRP A 44 5.68 6.29 -2.41
N TRP A 45 6.32 7.27 -3.05
CA TRP A 45 6.19 7.50 -4.49
C TRP A 45 6.68 6.31 -5.30
N ARG A 46 7.86 5.77 -4.97
CA ARG A 46 8.42 4.58 -5.63
C ARG A 46 7.50 3.37 -5.47
N ARG A 47 6.94 3.14 -4.28
CA ARG A 47 5.96 2.08 -4.02
C ARG A 47 4.69 2.27 -4.85
N ARG A 48 4.13 3.48 -4.91
CA ARG A 48 2.97 3.79 -5.77
C ARG A 48 3.27 3.55 -7.25
N ARG A 49 4.44 3.96 -7.72
CA ARG A 49 4.84 3.79 -9.13
C ARG A 49 4.98 2.31 -9.50
N GLN A 50 5.52 1.49 -8.61
CA GLN A 50 5.59 0.03 -8.81
C GLN A 50 4.20 -0.62 -8.81
N GLN A 51 3.33 -0.22 -7.88
CA GLN A 51 1.95 -0.73 -7.84
C GLN A 51 1.19 -0.38 -9.13
N ARG A 52 1.33 0.86 -9.62
CA ARG A 52 0.71 1.27 -10.89
C ARG A 52 1.23 0.45 -12.07
N ARG A 53 2.52 0.12 -12.11
CA ARG A 53 3.09 -0.74 -13.16
C ARG A 53 2.50 -2.16 -13.12
N TRP A 54 2.38 -2.75 -11.94
CA TRP A 54 1.79 -4.09 -11.80
C TRP A 54 0.31 -4.10 -12.17
N LEU A 55 -0.44 -3.07 -11.76
CA LEU A 55 -1.83 -2.91 -12.14
C LEU A 55 -2.00 -2.67 -13.64
N ALA A 56 -1.18 -1.82 -14.26
CA ALA A 56 -1.23 -1.58 -15.69
C ALA A 56 -0.95 -2.86 -16.49
N ALA A 57 -0.01 -3.69 -16.03
CA ALA A 57 0.26 -4.98 -16.66
C ALA A 57 -0.93 -5.96 -16.49
N PHE A 58 -1.55 -5.98 -15.32
CA PHE A 58 -2.76 -6.77 -15.05
C PHE A 58 -3.94 -6.33 -15.94
N ASP A 59 -4.20 -5.02 -15.98
CA ASP A 59 -5.30 -4.42 -16.75
C ASP A 59 -5.07 -4.64 -18.25
N ALA A 60 -3.82 -4.55 -18.75
CA ALA A 60 -3.47 -4.82 -20.14
C ALA A 60 -3.68 -6.29 -20.53
N GLU A 61 -3.37 -7.24 -19.65
CA GLU A 61 -3.64 -8.66 -19.91
C GLU A 61 -5.15 -8.93 -19.97
N LEU A 62 -5.91 -8.28 -19.10
CA LEU A 62 -7.36 -8.45 -19.05
C LEU A 62 -8.07 -7.83 -20.24
N GLN A 63 -7.54 -6.74 -20.81
CA GLN A 63 -8.04 -6.16 -22.05
C GLN A 63 -7.94 -7.10 -23.27
N ARG A 64 -7.01 -8.07 -23.25
CA ARG A 64 -6.92 -9.08 -24.31
C ARG A 64 -8.06 -10.11 -24.25
N ALA A 65 -8.72 -10.23 -23.10
CA ALA A 65 -9.82 -11.18 -22.93
C ALA A 65 -11.15 -10.57 -23.37
N THR A 66 -11.67 -11.07 -24.49
CA THR A 66 -12.89 -10.56 -25.13
C THR A 66 -14.15 -11.17 -24.50
N THR A 67 -14.08 -12.41 -24.01
CA THR A 67 -15.23 -13.11 -23.41
C THR A 67 -15.16 -13.16 -21.88
N PRO A 68 -16.30 -13.26 -21.19
CA PRO A 68 -16.35 -13.46 -19.73
C PRO A 68 -15.51 -14.65 -19.22
N ALA A 69 -15.58 -15.77 -19.94
CA ALA A 69 -14.80 -16.97 -19.61
C ALA A 69 -13.29 -16.72 -19.75
N GLN A 70 -12.87 -16.06 -20.84
CA GLN A 70 -11.47 -15.68 -21.03
C GLN A 70 -10.99 -14.72 -19.95
N ARG A 71 -11.83 -13.78 -19.51
CA ARG A 71 -11.48 -12.85 -18.42
C ARG A 71 -11.27 -13.60 -17.12
N LEU A 72 -12.17 -14.49 -16.74
CA LEU A 72 -12.02 -15.33 -15.55
C LEU A 72 -10.77 -16.22 -15.62
N ALA A 73 -10.51 -16.84 -16.78
CA ALA A 73 -9.31 -17.63 -16.99
C ALA A 73 -8.03 -16.78 -16.85
N ALA A 74 -8.00 -15.59 -17.45
CA ALA A 74 -6.87 -14.66 -17.33
C ALA A 74 -6.64 -14.21 -15.87
N LEU A 75 -7.71 -13.89 -15.14
CA LEU A 75 -7.65 -13.57 -13.71
C LEU A 75 -7.05 -14.72 -12.90
N SER A 76 -7.51 -15.96 -13.12
CA SER A 76 -6.99 -17.15 -12.45
C SER A 76 -5.51 -17.39 -12.75
N VAL A 77 -5.08 -17.25 -14.01
CA VAL A 77 -3.67 -17.38 -14.41
C VAL A 77 -2.79 -16.30 -13.75
N LEU A 78 -3.25 -15.04 -13.75
CA LEU A 78 -2.52 -13.92 -13.14
C LEU A 78 -2.35 -14.11 -11.63
N LEU A 79 -3.42 -14.54 -10.94
CA LEU A 79 -3.38 -14.85 -9.53
C LEU A 79 -2.44 -16.03 -9.24
N ARG A 80 -2.46 -17.08 -10.07
CA ARG A 80 -1.58 -18.25 -9.90
C ARG A 80 -0.11 -17.88 -10.09
N ARG A 81 0.20 -17.04 -11.08
CA ARG A 81 1.54 -16.49 -11.28
C ARG A 81 2.01 -15.65 -10.09
N ALA A 82 1.13 -14.81 -9.53
CA ALA A 82 1.44 -14.01 -8.35
C ALA A 82 1.63 -14.88 -7.09
N ALA A 83 0.76 -15.89 -6.89
CA ALA A 83 0.86 -16.83 -5.79
C ALA A 83 2.20 -17.58 -5.81
N ARG A 84 2.63 -18.05 -6.99
CA ARG A 84 3.91 -18.73 -7.18
C ARG A 84 5.12 -17.86 -6.82
N SER A 85 4.98 -16.53 -6.90
CA SER A 85 6.04 -15.60 -6.51
C SER A 85 6.18 -15.42 -4.99
N VAL A 86 5.16 -15.82 -4.22
CA VAL A 86 5.13 -15.75 -2.76
C VAL A 86 5.36 -17.14 -2.14
N ASP A 87 4.76 -18.17 -2.72
CA ASP A 87 4.87 -19.55 -2.23
C ASP A 87 4.99 -20.52 -3.42
N ALA A 88 6.12 -21.21 -3.51
CA ALA A 88 6.36 -22.22 -4.54
C ALA A 88 5.41 -23.43 -4.44
N GLN A 89 4.88 -23.71 -3.24
CA GLN A 89 3.92 -24.78 -2.99
C GLN A 89 2.50 -24.42 -3.45
N ALA A 90 2.22 -23.14 -3.72
CA ALA A 90 0.90 -22.69 -4.18
C ALA A 90 0.47 -23.36 -5.49
N ASP A 91 1.43 -23.86 -6.29
CA ASP A 91 1.11 -24.56 -7.54
C ASP A 91 0.39 -25.91 -7.31
N ARG A 92 0.62 -26.54 -6.14
CA ARG A 92 -0.01 -27.79 -5.73
C ARG A 92 -1.43 -27.61 -5.18
N LEU A 93 -1.87 -26.37 -4.98
CA LEU A 93 -3.20 -26.08 -4.43
C LEU A 93 -4.25 -26.08 -5.55
N HIS A 94 -5.30 -26.86 -5.37
CA HIS A 94 -6.43 -26.97 -6.31
C HIS A 94 -7.76 -26.88 -5.56
N GLY A 95 -8.82 -26.51 -6.29
CA GLY A 95 -10.18 -26.42 -5.74
C GLY A 95 -10.27 -25.50 -4.52
N GLU A 96 -10.94 -25.97 -3.47
CA GLU A 96 -11.14 -25.19 -2.25
C GLU A 96 -9.84 -24.78 -1.55
N ALA A 97 -8.80 -25.63 -1.57
CA ALA A 97 -7.52 -25.30 -0.96
C ALA A 97 -6.85 -24.09 -1.65
N TRP A 98 -7.09 -23.92 -2.95
CA TRP A 98 -6.64 -22.74 -3.69
C TRP A 98 -7.42 -21.47 -3.26
N LEU A 99 -8.74 -21.55 -3.13
CA LEU A 99 -9.55 -20.41 -2.68
C LEU A 99 -9.20 -20.00 -1.24
N GLN A 100 -8.97 -20.96 -0.35
CA GLN A 100 -8.53 -20.68 1.03
C GLN A 100 -7.16 -19.99 1.07
N PHE A 101 -6.25 -20.37 0.19
CA PHE A 101 -4.97 -19.67 0.03
C PHE A 101 -5.17 -18.22 -0.48
N LEU A 102 -6.11 -18.03 -1.40
CA LEU A 102 -6.47 -16.70 -1.90
C LEU A 102 -7.17 -15.83 -0.86
N ASP A 103 -7.96 -16.38 0.04
CA ASP A 103 -8.45 -15.61 1.20
C ASP A 103 -7.29 -15.23 2.10
N GLY A 104 -6.34 -16.14 2.28
CA GLY A 104 -5.12 -15.91 3.04
C GLY A 104 -5.38 -15.92 4.54
N ARG A 105 -4.35 -16.33 5.30
CA ARG A 105 -4.46 -16.60 6.75
C ARG A 105 -4.87 -15.41 7.61
N LYS A 106 -4.80 -14.18 7.09
CA LYS A 106 -5.08 -12.93 7.81
C LYS A 106 -6.36 -12.21 7.34
N SER A 107 -7.01 -12.67 6.28
CA SER A 107 -8.25 -12.04 5.85
C SER A 107 -9.39 -12.48 6.76
N LYS A 108 -10.12 -11.51 7.33
CA LYS A 108 -11.37 -11.79 8.04
C LYS A 108 -12.51 -12.16 7.09
N THR A 109 -12.38 -11.79 5.82
CA THR A 109 -13.41 -12.01 4.80
C THR A 109 -12.97 -13.14 3.88
N GLN A 110 -13.77 -14.19 3.83
CA GLN A 110 -13.62 -15.35 2.94
C GLN A 110 -14.22 -15.05 1.55
N ALA A 111 -13.77 -13.97 0.91
CA ALA A 111 -14.36 -13.46 -0.32
C ALA A 111 -14.13 -14.39 -1.54
N PHE A 112 -13.09 -15.22 -1.49
CA PHE A 112 -12.79 -16.21 -2.52
C PHE A 112 -13.44 -17.56 -2.23
N SER A 113 -13.35 -18.09 -1.00
CA SER A 113 -13.95 -19.39 -0.66
C SER A 113 -15.46 -19.35 -0.44
N GLN A 114 -16.02 -18.28 0.14
CA GLN A 114 -17.46 -18.16 0.40
C GLN A 114 -18.15 -17.06 -0.42
N GLY A 115 -17.41 -16.33 -1.26
CA GLY A 115 -17.92 -15.17 -1.98
C GLY A 115 -17.93 -15.33 -3.50
N PRO A 116 -18.08 -14.21 -4.23
CA PRO A 116 -18.14 -14.21 -5.70
C PRO A 116 -16.83 -14.71 -6.33
N GLY A 117 -15.71 -14.70 -5.60
CA GLY A 117 -14.43 -15.25 -6.06
C GLY A 117 -14.44 -16.76 -6.34
N ARG A 118 -15.46 -17.52 -5.88
CA ARG A 118 -15.65 -18.92 -6.26
C ARG A 118 -15.78 -19.11 -7.78
N ALA A 119 -16.30 -18.11 -8.49
CA ALA A 119 -16.39 -18.12 -9.95
C ALA A 119 -15.02 -18.26 -10.65
N LEU A 120 -13.91 -17.98 -9.96
CA LEU A 120 -12.56 -18.16 -10.52
C LEU A 120 -12.10 -19.62 -10.58
N LEU A 121 -12.72 -20.54 -9.80
CA LEU A 121 -12.40 -21.98 -9.88
C LEU A 121 -12.90 -22.58 -11.19
N ASP A 122 -14.20 -22.45 -11.43
CA ASP A 122 -14.86 -23.18 -12.54
C ASP A 122 -15.19 -22.26 -13.73
N GLY A 123 -15.30 -20.94 -13.50
CA GLY A 123 -15.77 -20.00 -14.51
C GLY A 123 -14.80 -19.77 -15.68
N GLY A 124 -13.52 -20.12 -15.52
CA GLY A 124 -12.56 -20.14 -16.63
C GLY A 124 -12.74 -21.33 -17.59
N PHE A 125 -13.34 -22.43 -17.12
CA PHE A 125 -13.59 -23.65 -17.90
C PHE A 125 -15.01 -23.70 -18.49
N GLN A 126 -15.93 -22.90 -17.94
CA GLN A 126 -17.29 -22.78 -18.47
C GLN A 126 -17.33 -21.85 -19.68
N ARG A 127 -18.00 -22.29 -20.74
CA ARG A 127 -18.15 -21.50 -21.99
C ARG A 127 -19.04 -20.27 -21.81
N ALA A 128 -20.01 -20.36 -20.90
CA ALA A 128 -20.94 -19.29 -20.52
C ALA A 128 -21.10 -19.30 -18.99
N PRO A 129 -20.13 -18.75 -18.24
CA PRO A 129 -20.19 -18.77 -16.80
C PRO A 129 -21.30 -17.81 -16.34
N ALA A 130 -22.24 -18.32 -15.52
CA ALA A 130 -23.33 -17.53 -14.93
C ALA A 130 -22.79 -16.67 -13.77
N VAL A 131 -21.89 -15.74 -14.07
CA VAL A 131 -21.34 -14.82 -13.07
C VAL A 131 -22.18 -13.55 -13.07
N SER A 132 -22.96 -13.36 -12.00
CA SER A 132 -23.81 -12.19 -11.83
C SER A 132 -23.02 -10.89 -11.70
N ASP A 133 -21.78 -10.94 -11.23
CA ASP A 133 -20.95 -9.74 -11.01
C ASP A 133 -19.46 -10.00 -11.31
N LEU A 134 -19.11 -9.93 -12.60
CA LEU A 134 -17.71 -10.07 -13.06
C LEU A 134 -16.81 -8.95 -12.55
N ASP A 135 -17.35 -7.75 -12.41
CA ASP A 135 -16.60 -6.57 -11.98
C ASP A 135 -16.19 -6.68 -10.51
N ALA A 136 -17.08 -7.18 -9.65
CA ALA A 136 -16.73 -7.49 -8.26
C ALA A 136 -15.63 -8.55 -8.16
N VAL A 137 -15.70 -9.62 -8.97
CA VAL A 137 -14.66 -10.66 -9.02
C VAL A 137 -13.33 -10.08 -9.47
N GLN A 138 -13.34 -9.24 -10.51
CA GLN A 138 -12.15 -8.54 -10.99
C GLN A 138 -11.55 -7.62 -9.91
N ALA A 139 -12.38 -6.87 -9.20
CA ALA A 139 -11.93 -5.99 -8.12
C ALA A 139 -11.27 -6.78 -6.98
N LEU A 140 -11.86 -7.90 -6.56
CA LEU A 140 -11.28 -8.80 -5.57
C LEU A 140 -9.95 -9.39 -6.03
N ALA A 141 -9.90 -9.90 -7.27
CA ALA A 141 -8.69 -10.45 -7.86
C ALA A 141 -7.56 -9.40 -7.93
N ARG A 142 -7.89 -8.16 -8.31
CA ARG A 142 -6.95 -7.03 -8.37
C ARG A 142 -6.36 -6.71 -7.00
N GLN A 143 -7.20 -6.63 -5.97
CA GLN A 143 -6.74 -6.38 -4.60
C GLN A 143 -5.83 -7.50 -4.09
N ARG A 144 -6.22 -8.76 -4.34
CA ARG A 144 -5.43 -9.91 -3.90
C ARG A 144 -4.09 -9.99 -4.64
N PHE A 145 -4.08 -9.80 -5.95
CA PHE A 145 -2.87 -9.74 -6.77
C PHE A 145 -1.87 -8.70 -6.24
N LEU A 146 -2.34 -7.48 -5.92
CA LEU A 146 -1.51 -6.45 -5.30
C LEU A 146 -0.94 -6.88 -3.95
N SER A 147 -1.75 -7.54 -3.11
CA SER A 147 -1.28 -8.03 -1.81
C SER A 147 -0.16 -9.07 -1.95
N LEU A 148 -0.29 -10.00 -2.91
CA LEU A 148 0.72 -11.02 -3.20
C LEU A 148 2.00 -10.39 -3.76
N MET A 149 1.87 -9.47 -4.72
CA MET A 149 3.02 -8.77 -5.30
C MET A 149 3.77 -7.89 -4.29
N ARG A 150 3.05 -7.31 -3.30
CA ARG A 150 3.68 -6.57 -2.19
C ARG A 150 4.38 -7.48 -1.18
N GLY A 151 3.87 -8.71 -1.01
CA GLY A 151 4.40 -9.73 -0.10
C GLY A 151 5.64 -10.46 -0.61
N ARG A 152 6.13 -10.14 -1.82
CA ARG A 152 7.31 -10.73 -2.46
C ARG A 152 8.65 -10.27 -1.81
N ARG A 153 8.71 -10.18 -0.49
CA ARG A 153 9.91 -9.74 0.26
C ARG A 153 10.54 -10.89 1.01
#